data_AF-A0A9D4RW12-F1
#
_entry.id   AF-A0A9D4RW12-F1
#
_cell.length_a   1.000
_cell.length_b   1.000
_cell.length_c   1.000
_cell.angle_alpha   90.00
_cell.angle_beta   90.00
_cell.angle_gamma   90.00
#
_symmetry.space_group_name_H-M   'P 1'
#
loop_
_entity.id
_entity.type
_entity.pdbx_description
1 polymer ?
#
loop_
_entity_poly.entity_id
_entity_poly.type
_entity_poly.pdbx_seq_one_letter_code
_entity_poly.pdbx_strand_id
1 'polypeptide(L)'
;MKEKQDRIEELEEALRESVKITAEREMLLMEQKMQIDASQNQIEELQSELEKSRNVTKEYTSKLASYVKQLDEKDSKLKRMNSERHKQMEEVFDMKQEALTSAISEKDANIALLEMTSTKKQRNMEEIDKLSREKDKLNIQLKELLMGNMIREPSRTPEPTRRADDKNTEQISPSSKDSSDQDTANTEQT
;
A
#
# COMPACT_ATOMS: atom_id res chain seq x y z
N MET A 1 -51.45 16.20 83.20
CA MET A 1 -52.18 15.43 82.17
C MET A 1 -52.13 16.12 80.82
N LYS A 2 -52.44 17.43 80.74
CA LYS A 2 -52.38 18.20 79.48
C LYS A 2 -50.98 18.26 78.83
N GLU A 3 -49.93 18.61 79.58
CA GLU A 3 -48.55 18.63 79.06
C GLU A 3 -48.06 17.29 78.50
N LYS A 4 -48.49 16.17 79.10
CA LYS A 4 -48.16 14.83 78.60
C LYS A 4 -48.89 14.55 77.28
N GLN A 5 -50.11 15.05 77.13
CA GLN A 5 -50.89 14.91 75.90
C GLN A 5 -50.30 15.76 74.77
N ASP A 6 -49.93 17.01 75.07
CA ASP A 6 -49.29 17.92 74.10
C ASP A 6 -47.94 17.35 73.62
N ARG A 7 -47.16 16.75 74.52
CA ARG A 7 -45.89 16.08 74.16
C ARG A 7 -46.10 14.82 73.33
N ILE A 8 -47.18 14.08 73.55
CA ILE A 8 -47.52 12.90 72.74
C ILE A 8 -47.89 13.35 71.32
N GLU A 9 -48.71 14.39 71.19
CA GLU A 9 -49.12 14.94 69.89
C GLU A 9 -47.92 15.44 69.07
N GLU A 10 -46.98 16.17 69.69
CA GLU A 10 -45.74 16.64 69.05
C GLU A 10 -44.86 15.46 68.56
N LEU A 11 -44.75 14.40 69.36
CA LEU A 11 -44.00 13.20 68.98
C LEU A 11 -44.68 12.41 67.86
N GLU A 12 -46.01 12.36 67.86
CA GLU A 12 -46.79 11.75 66.77
C GLU A 12 -46.65 12.54 65.47
N GLU A 13 -46.64 13.87 65.54
CA GLU A 13 -46.40 14.74 64.38
C GLU A 13 -44.99 14.57 63.83
N ALA A 14 -43.96 14.61 64.68
CA ALA A 14 -42.57 14.35 64.29
C ALA A 14 -42.38 12.95 63.68
N LEU A 15 -43.07 11.93 64.21
CA LEU A 15 -43.03 10.58 63.66
C LEU A 15 -43.66 10.54 62.26
N ARG A 16 -44.84 11.17 62.06
CA ARG A 16 -45.47 11.25 60.74
C ARG A 16 -44.58 11.92 59.71
N GLU A 17 -43.92 13.02 60.08
CA GLU A 17 -42.95 13.70 59.22
C GLU A 17 -41.74 12.81 58.90
N SER A 18 -41.18 12.12 59.90
CA SER A 18 -40.03 11.22 59.70
C SER A 18 -40.36 10.05 58.75
N VAL A 19 -41.56 9.50 58.86
CA VAL A 19 -42.03 8.42 57.98
C VAL A 19 -42.23 8.95 56.56
N LYS A 20 -42.82 10.15 56.41
CA LYS A 20 -42.98 10.80 55.12
C LYS A 20 -41.64 11.06 54.44
N ILE A 21 -40.67 11.65 55.16
CA ILE A 21 -39.31 11.91 54.66
C ILE A 21 -38.63 10.60 54.25
N THR A 22 -38.81 9.53 55.02
CA THR A 22 -38.23 8.22 54.71
C THR A 22 -38.81 7.65 53.41
N ALA A 23 -40.13 7.71 53.24
CA ALA A 23 -40.78 7.26 52.01
C ALA A 23 -40.34 8.08 50.77
N GLU A 24 -40.23 9.41 50.90
CA GLU A 24 -39.72 10.29 49.84
C GLU A 24 -38.27 9.95 49.48
N ARG A 25 -37.42 9.69 50.48
CA ARG A 25 -36.03 9.28 50.28
C ARG A 25 -35.93 7.92 49.58
N GLU A 26 -36.74 6.94 49.97
CA GLU A 26 -36.75 5.62 49.34
C GLU A 26 -37.18 5.70 47.87
N MET A 27 -38.19 6.52 47.55
CA MET A 27 -38.59 6.76 46.16
C MET A 27 -37.46 7.40 45.34
N LEU A 28 -36.78 8.41 45.90
CA LEU A 28 -35.65 9.07 45.23
C LEU A 28 -34.48 8.10 45.00
N LEU A 29 -34.15 7.26 45.99
CA LEU A 29 -33.11 6.24 45.86
C LEU A 29 -33.45 5.21 44.76
N MET A 30 -34.73 4.82 44.66
CA MET A 30 -35.18 3.92 43.61
C MET A 30 -35.06 4.56 42.22
N GLU A 31 -35.44 5.83 42.07
CA GLU A 31 -35.29 6.58 40.82
C GLU A 31 -33.82 6.71 40.42
N GLN A 32 -32.94 7.08 41.37
CA GLN A 32 -31.49 7.16 41.14
C GLN A 32 -30.92 5.80 40.70
N LYS A 33 -31.34 4.70 41.35
CA LYS A 33 -30.91 3.36 40.97
C LYS A 33 -31.33 3.01 39.54
N MET A 34 -32.57 3.31 39.16
CA MET A 34 -33.04 3.11 37.78
C MET A 34 -32.23 3.93 36.77
N GLN A 35 -31.88 5.18 37.11
CA GLN A 35 -31.07 6.03 36.25
C GLN A 35 -29.63 5.53 36.10
N ILE A 36 -29.04 5.01 37.19
CA ILE A 36 -27.72 4.38 37.16
C ILE A 36 -27.76 3.13 36.28
N ASP A 37 -28.73 2.24 36.48
CA ASP A 37 -28.89 1.01 35.70
C ASP A 37 -29.07 1.32 34.20
N ALA A 38 -29.88 2.34 33.86
CA ALA A 38 -30.06 2.77 32.48
C ALA A 38 -28.78 3.34 31.85
N SER A 39 -28.04 4.16 32.60
CA SER A 39 -26.77 4.73 32.14
C SER A 39 -25.71 3.65 31.95
N GLN A 40 -25.68 2.65 32.84
CA GLN A 40 -24.76 1.53 32.77
C GLN A 40 -25.00 0.67 31.53
N ASN A 41 -26.27 0.35 31.24
CA ASN A 41 -26.63 -0.35 30.00
C ASN A 41 -26.20 0.42 28.74
N GLN A 42 -26.38 1.76 28.73
CA GLN A 42 -25.96 2.58 27.60
C GLN A 42 -24.43 2.60 27.45
N ILE A 43 -23.68 2.64 28.55
CA ILE A 43 -22.21 2.57 28.53
C ILE A 43 -21.75 1.22 27.94
N GLU A 44 -22.36 0.12 28.37
CA GLU A 44 -22.03 -1.22 27.86
C GLU A 44 -22.30 -1.35 26.35
N GLU A 45 -23.42 -0.82 25.87
CA GLU A 45 -23.75 -0.80 24.43
C GLU A 45 -22.74 0.01 23.62
N LEU A 46 -22.40 1.23 24.09
CA LEU A 46 -21.39 2.08 23.44
C LEU A 46 -20.00 1.45 23.45
N GLN A 47 -19.63 0.75 24.53
CA GLN A 47 -18.37 0.01 24.60
C GLN A 47 -18.36 -1.13 23.58
N SER A 48 -19.46 -1.89 23.44
CA SER A 48 -19.58 -2.94 22.44
C SER A 48 -19.46 -2.40 21.01
N GLU A 49 -20.09 -1.26 20.72
CA GLU A 49 -20.01 -0.63 19.41
C GLU A 49 -18.60 -0.09 19.11
N LEU A 50 -17.95 0.50 20.11
CA LEU A 50 -16.56 0.95 20.01
C LEU A 50 -15.60 -0.21 19.70
N GLU A 51 -15.77 -1.36 20.36
CA GLU A 51 -14.97 -2.55 20.10
C GLU A 51 -15.18 -3.09 18.68
N LYS A 52 -16.43 -3.13 18.20
CA LYS A 52 -16.74 -3.52 16.82
C LYS A 52 -16.05 -2.57 15.83
N SER A 53 -16.13 -1.27 16.04
CA SER A 53 -15.46 -0.28 15.18
C SER A 53 -13.94 -0.45 15.20
N ARG A 54 -13.34 -0.67 16.38
CA ARG A 54 -11.89 -0.94 16.51
C ARG A 54 -11.47 -2.19 15.73
N ASN A 55 -12.27 -3.26 15.76
CA ASN A 55 -11.97 -4.48 15.03
C ASN A 55 -12.03 -4.26 13.51
N VAL A 56 -13.07 -3.57 13.02
CA VAL A 56 -13.20 -3.19 11.62
C VAL A 56 -12.01 -2.35 11.15
N THR A 57 -11.58 -1.37 11.95
CA THR A 57 -10.39 -0.57 11.64
C THR A 57 -9.13 -1.44 11.53
N LYS A 58 -8.91 -2.37 12.47
CA LYS A 58 -7.77 -3.32 12.41
C LYS A 58 -7.80 -4.18 11.15
N GLU A 59 -8.97 -4.70 10.79
CA GLU A 59 -9.14 -5.49 9.55
C GLU A 59 -8.79 -4.67 8.31
N TYR A 60 -9.29 -3.43 8.22
CA TYR A 60 -8.97 -2.54 7.11
C TYR A 60 -7.48 -2.20 7.08
N THR A 61 -6.83 -1.92 8.21
CA THR A 61 -5.38 -1.70 8.26
C THR A 61 -4.60 -2.90 7.72
N SER A 62 -4.97 -4.13 8.12
CA SER A 62 -4.32 -5.35 7.62
C SER A 62 -4.52 -5.53 6.11
N LYS A 63 -5.75 -5.28 5.62
CA LYS A 63 -6.07 -5.36 4.19
C LYS A 63 -5.31 -4.32 3.37
N LEU A 64 -5.17 -3.10 3.90
CA LEU A 64 -4.41 -2.02 3.26
C LEU A 64 -2.93 -2.39 3.16
N ALA A 65 -2.33 -2.95 4.22
CA ALA A 65 -0.96 -3.47 4.18
C ALA A 65 -0.78 -4.58 3.14
N SER A 66 -1.76 -5.50 3.00
CA SER A 66 -1.74 -6.52 1.95
C SER A 66 -1.79 -5.91 0.55
N TYR A 67 -2.62 -4.89 0.32
CA TYR A 67 -2.70 -4.21 -0.97
C TYR A 67 -1.43 -3.44 -1.32
N VAL A 68 -0.80 -2.77 -0.35
CA VAL A 68 0.50 -2.12 -0.55
C VAL A 68 1.54 -3.14 -1.00
N LYS A 69 1.63 -4.29 -0.32
CA LYS A 69 2.57 -5.36 -0.71
C LYS A 69 2.29 -5.88 -2.12
N GLN A 70 1.02 -6.12 -2.46
CA GLN A 70 0.65 -6.58 -3.81
C GLN A 70 1.00 -5.54 -4.89
N LEU A 71 0.83 -4.25 -4.62
CA LEU A 71 1.22 -3.19 -5.55
C LEU A 71 2.74 -3.18 -5.76
N ASP A 72 3.53 -3.27 -4.70
CA ASP A 72 4.99 -3.31 -4.79
C ASP A 72 5.50 -4.53 -5.58
N GLU A 73 4.87 -5.69 -5.41
CA GLU A 73 5.17 -6.90 -6.19
C GLU A 73 4.85 -6.70 -7.68
N LYS A 74 3.73 -6.06 -8.01
CA LYS A 74 3.34 -5.75 -9.39
C LYS A 74 4.26 -4.71 -10.03
N ASP A 75 4.61 -3.66 -9.31
CA ASP A 75 5.55 -2.63 -9.77
C ASP A 75 6.93 -3.25 -10.04
N SER A 76 7.43 -4.10 -9.12
CA SER A 76 8.69 -4.82 -9.30
C SER A 76 8.66 -5.76 -10.52
N LYS A 77 7.55 -6.48 -10.72
CA LYS A 77 7.37 -7.34 -11.90
C LYS A 77 7.35 -6.55 -13.21
N LEU A 78 6.69 -5.39 -13.22
CA LEU A 78 6.62 -4.51 -14.38
C LEU A 78 7.99 -3.95 -14.75
N LYS A 79 8.76 -3.48 -13.76
CA LYS A 79 10.16 -3.04 -13.96
C LYS A 79 11.02 -4.14 -14.57
N ARG A 80 10.92 -5.36 -14.02
CA ARG A 80 11.65 -6.52 -14.55
C ARG A 80 11.28 -6.81 -16.00
N MET A 81 9.98 -6.88 -16.31
CA MET A 81 9.51 -7.14 -17.67
C MET A 81 9.93 -6.05 -18.66
N ASN A 82 9.93 -4.79 -18.25
CA ASN A 82 10.41 -3.69 -19.08
C ASN A 82 11.92 -3.80 -19.35
N SER A 83 12.72 -4.15 -18.35
CA SER A 83 14.15 -4.40 -18.51
C SER A 83 14.42 -5.59 -19.44
N GLU A 84 13.73 -6.71 -19.24
CA GLU A 84 13.83 -7.89 -20.11
C GLU A 84 13.44 -7.56 -21.56
N ARG A 85 12.34 -6.81 -21.76
CA ARG A 85 11.90 -6.37 -23.09
C ARG A 85 12.95 -5.49 -23.77
N HIS A 86 13.60 -4.59 -23.02
CA HIS A 86 14.64 -3.73 -23.57
C HIS A 86 15.87 -4.56 -23.98
N LYS A 87 16.33 -5.46 -23.11
CA LYS A 87 17.42 -6.40 -23.41
C LYS A 87 17.13 -7.26 -24.65
N GLN A 88 15.91 -7.79 -24.77
CA GLN A 88 15.51 -8.56 -25.95
C GLN A 88 15.49 -7.72 -27.22
N MET A 89 15.08 -6.45 -27.14
CA MET A 89 15.12 -5.55 -28.29
C MET A 89 16.55 -5.23 -28.72
N GLU A 90 17.47 -5.05 -27.77
CA GLU A 90 18.90 -4.86 -28.02
C GLU A 90 19.51 -6.12 -28.66
N GLU A 91 19.27 -7.30 -28.10
CA GLU A 91 19.74 -8.58 -28.66
C GLU A 91 19.24 -8.81 -30.10
N VAL A 92 17.95 -8.55 -30.36
CA VAL A 92 17.38 -8.67 -31.72
C VAL A 92 17.98 -7.66 -32.67
N PHE A 93 18.26 -6.45 -32.20
CA PHE A 93 18.93 -5.44 -33.01
C PHE A 93 20.35 -5.87 -33.39
N ASP A 94 21.14 -6.31 -32.40
CA ASP A 94 22.53 -6.77 -32.60
C ASP A 94 22.59 -7.96 -33.56
N MET A 95 21.74 -8.97 -33.36
CA MET A 95 21.65 -10.13 -34.26
C MET A 95 21.34 -9.70 -35.70
N LYS A 96 20.43 -8.74 -35.90
CA LYS A 96 20.07 -8.26 -37.23
C LYS A 96 21.19 -7.43 -37.86
N GLN A 97 21.88 -6.62 -37.07
CA GLN A 97 23.05 -5.85 -37.51
C GLN A 97 24.20 -6.77 -37.93
N GLU A 98 24.50 -7.78 -37.11
CA GLU A 98 25.54 -8.76 -37.36
C GLU A 98 25.23 -9.58 -38.63
N ALA A 99 24.00 -10.06 -38.78
CA ALA A 99 23.58 -10.81 -39.98
C ALA A 99 23.73 -9.98 -41.27
N LEU A 100 23.32 -8.70 -41.26
CA LEU A 100 23.48 -7.81 -42.41
C LEU A 100 24.96 -7.55 -42.71
N THR A 101 25.76 -7.30 -41.68
CA THR A 101 27.21 -7.03 -41.82
C THR A 101 27.94 -8.27 -42.34
N SER A 102 27.60 -9.45 -41.85
CA SER A 102 28.15 -10.74 -42.31
C SER A 102 27.79 -10.99 -43.77
N ALA A 103 26.54 -10.77 -44.17
CA ALA A 103 26.12 -10.91 -45.57
C ALA A 103 26.86 -9.93 -46.49
N ILE A 104 27.08 -8.68 -46.08
CA ILE A 104 27.88 -7.70 -46.84
C ILE A 104 29.33 -8.21 -46.99
N SER A 105 29.94 -8.64 -45.88
CA SER A 105 31.30 -9.18 -45.88
C SER A 105 31.45 -10.41 -46.78
N GLU A 106 30.43 -11.27 -46.85
CA GLU A 106 30.40 -12.42 -47.77
C GLU A 106 30.35 -11.96 -49.24
N LYS A 107 29.53 -10.95 -49.56
CA LYS A 107 29.50 -10.37 -50.92
C LYS A 107 30.84 -9.76 -51.30
N ASP A 108 31.49 -9.02 -50.39
CA ASP A 108 32.80 -8.43 -50.65
C ASP A 108 33.88 -9.50 -50.87
N ALA A 109 33.89 -10.59 -50.08
CA ALA A 109 34.81 -11.70 -50.28
C ALA A 109 34.60 -12.40 -51.64
N ASN A 110 33.34 -12.61 -52.05
CA ASN A 110 33.01 -13.22 -53.33
C ASN A 110 33.40 -12.33 -54.52
N ILE A 111 33.18 -11.02 -54.42
CA ILE A 111 33.63 -10.04 -55.42
C ILE A 111 35.15 -10.10 -55.56
N ALA A 112 35.89 -10.01 -54.45
CA ALA A 112 37.34 -10.07 -54.44
C ALA A 112 37.86 -11.38 -55.08
N LEU A 113 37.22 -12.51 -54.79
CA LEU A 113 37.58 -13.79 -55.40
C LEU A 113 37.37 -13.80 -56.92
N LEU A 114 36.25 -13.27 -57.42
CA LEU A 114 35.96 -13.19 -58.85
C LEU A 114 36.93 -12.24 -59.58
N GLU A 115 37.29 -11.12 -58.94
CA GLU A 115 38.29 -10.18 -59.42
C GLU A 115 39.67 -10.84 -59.51
N MET A 116 40.05 -11.67 -58.54
CA MET A 116 41.34 -12.37 -58.57
C MET A 116 41.39 -13.55 -59.57
N THR A 117 40.27 -14.23 -59.82
CA THR A 117 40.24 -15.47 -60.61
C THR A 117 40.13 -15.29 -62.13
N SER A 118 39.46 -14.24 -62.64
CA SER A 118 39.57 -13.85 -64.06
C SER A 118 38.84 -12.54 -64.39
N THR A 119 39.56 -11.42 -64.48
CA THR A 119 38.99 -10.08 -64.77
C THR A 119 38.51 -9.86 -66.20
N LYS A 120 38.76 -10.80 -67.13
CA LYS A 120 38.44 -10.66 -68.56
C LYS A 120 37.32 -11.57 -69.05
N LYS A 121 36.76 -12.42 -68.18
CA LYS A 121 35.61 -13.26 -68.54
C LYS A 121 34.33 -12.46 -68.35
N GLN A 122 33.59 -12.26 -69.44
CA GLN A 122 32.30 -11.56 -69.44
C GLN A 122 31.36 -12.07 -68.34
N ARG A 123 31.28 -13.39 -68.14
CA ARG A 123 30.48 -13.99 -67.06
C ARG A 123 30.92 -13.59 -65.64
N ASN A 124 32.22 -13.41 -65.41
CA ASN A 124 32.72 -12.98 -64.10
C ASN A 124 32.37 -11.52 -63.84
N MET A 125 32.47 -10.66 -64.87
CA MET A 125 32.06 -9.26 -64.78
C MET A 125 30.55 -9.12 -64.50
N GLU A 126 29.73 -9.91 -65.18
CA GLU A 126 28.27 -9.94 -64.94
C GLU A 126 27.92 -10.38 -63.51
N GLU A 127 28.63 -11.37 -62.95
CA GLU A 127 28.40 -11.80 -61.57
C GLU A 127 28.90 -10.77 -60.55
N ILE A 128 30.04 -10.10 -60.81
CA ILE A 128 30.53 -8.98 -59.97
C ILE A 128 29.51 -7.83 -59.94
N ASP A 129 28.95 -7.45 -61.08
CA ASP A 129 27.93 -6.39 -61.16
C ASP A 129 26.67 -6.77 -60.36
N LYS A 130 26.24 -8.03 -60.45
CA LYS A 130 25.10 -8.56 -59.70
C LYS A 130 25.38 -8.54 -58.19
N LEU A 131 26.52 -9.06 -57.75
CA LEU A 131 26.92 -9.06 -56.34
C LEU A 131 27.05 -7.64 -55.77
N SER A 132 27.55 -6.70 -56.58
CA SER A 132 27.66 -5.29 -56.19
C SER A 132 26.29 -4.65 -55.94
N ARG A 133 25.31 -4.89 -56.83
CA ARG A 133 23.93 -4.42 -56.62
C ARG A 133 23.26 -5.06 -55.40
N GLU A 134 23.52 -6.34 -55.14
CA GLU A 134 23.03 -7.02 -53.94
C GLU A 134 23.64 -6.43 -52.67
N LYS A 135 24.96 -6.17 -52.68
CA LYS A 135 25.67 -5.50 -51.58
C LYS A 135 25.11 -4.10 -51.30
N ASP A 136 24.85 -3.31 -52.34
CA ASP A 136 24.30 -1.96 -52.17
C ASP A 136 22.94 -1.98 -51.49
N LYS A 137 22.08 -2.95 -51.85
CA LYS A 137 20.79 -3.16 -51.16
C LYS A 137 20.98 -3.50 -49.68
N LEU A 138 21.91 -4.40 -49.36
CA LEU A 138 22.21 -4.76 -47.97
C LEU A 138 22.77 -3.56 -47.17
N ASN A 139 23.61 -2.73 -47.80
CA ASN A 139 24.13 -1.50 -47.19
C ASN A 139 23.02 -0.48 -46.92
N ILE A 140 22.05 -0.33 -47.82
CA ILE A 140 20.88 0.52 -47.59
C ILE A 140 20.07 -0.01 -46.39
N GLN A 141 19.81 -1.31 -46.34
CA GLN A 141 19.09 -1.94 -45.22
C GLN A 141 19.81 -1.75 -43.87
N LEU A 142 21.14 -1.88 -43.86
CA LEU A 142 21.95 -1.65 -42.66
C LEU A 142 21.87 -0.19 -42.20
N LYS A 143 21.97 0.77 -43.13
CA LYS A 143 21.81 2.19 -42.81
C LYS A 143 20.43 2.51 -42.25
N GLU A 144 19.37 1.98 -42.87
CA GLU A 144 17.99 2.14 -42.38
C GLU A 144 17.80 1.54 -40.98
N LEU A 145 18.38 0.36 -40.73
CA LEU A 145 18.33 -0.29 -39.42
C LEU A 145 18.97 0.57 -38.32
N LEU A 146 20.17 1.11 -38.58
CA LEU A 146 20.90 1.96 -37.65
C LEU A 146 20.17 3.28 -37.36
N MET A 147 19.62 3.92 -38.40
CA MET A 147 18.82 5.14 -38.24
C MET A 147 17.55 4.88 -37.43
N GLY A 148 16.87 3.75 -37.66
CA GLY A 148 15.65 3.38 -36.95
C GLY A 148 15.87 3.11 -35.46
N ASN A 149 17.04 2.60 -35.06
CA ASN A 149 17.35 2.31 -33.66
C ASN A 149 17.64 3.56 -32.83
N MET A 150 18.34 4.56 -33.39
CA MET A 150 18.59 5.83 -32.69
C MET A 150 17.31 6.58 -32.32
N ILE A 151 16.24 6.42 -33.10
CA ILE A 151 14.93 7.04 -32.84
C ILE A 151 14.18 6.29 -31.72
N ARG A 152 14.50 5.00 -31.49
CA ARG A 152 13.77 4.12 -30.57
C ARG A 152 14.25 4.13 -29.15
N GLU A 153 15.46 4.61 -28.85
CA GLU A 153 15.97 4.82 -27.48
C GLU A 153 15.21 5.98 -26.81
N PRO A 154 14.17 5.72 -25.98
CA PRO A 154 13.60 6.78 -25.18
C PRO A 154 14.50 6.89 -23.96
N SER A 155 15.10 8.06 -23.80
CA SER A 155 15.72 8.58 -22.58
C SER A 155 15.30 7.80 -21.34
N ARG A 156 16.29 7.24 -20.61
CA ARG A 156 16.16 6.73 -19.24
C ARG A 156 15.26 7.67 -18.43
N THR A 157 13.95 7.43 -18.39
CA THR A 157 13.06 8.28 -17.60
C THR A 157 13.39 7.96 -16.15
N PRO A 158 13.79 8.95 -15.34
CA PRO A 158 13.96 8.73 -13.92
C PRO A 158 12.62 8.22 -13.41
N GLU A 159 12.64 7.02 -12.86
CA GLU A 159 11.51 6.44 -12.17
C GLU A 159 11.03 7.46 -11.13
N PRO A 160 9.72 7.76 -11.02
CA PRO A 160 9.26 8.62 -9.95
C PRO A 160 9.59 7.89 -8.64
N THR A 161 10.61 8.37 -7.95
CA THR A 161 10.96 7.94 -6.60
C THR A 161 9.71 8.12 -5.77
N ARG A 162 8.94 7.05 -5.54
CA ARG A 162 7.95 7.05 -4.46
C ARG A 162 8.78 7.31 -3.22
N ARG A 163 8.65 8.53 -2.69
CA ARG A 163 9.28 8.96 -1.45
C ARG A 163 9.05 7.85 -0.44
N ALA A 164 10.14 7.29 0.07
CA ALA A 164 10.14 6.38 1.19
C ALA A 164 9.87 7.13 2.51
N ASP A 165 8.95 8.10 2.48
CA ASP A 165 8.53 8.90 3.61
C ASP A 165 7.17 8.35 4.08
N ASP A 166 7.18 7.14 4.62
CA ASP A 166 6.20 6.68 5.62
C ASP A 166 6.74 5.41 6.30
N LYS A 167 7.96 5.51 6.83
CA LYS A 167 8.46 4.60 7.88
C LYS A 167 8.23 5.15 9.28
N ASN A 168 7.18 5.94 9.48
CA ASN A 168 6.80 6.41 10.81
C ASN A 168 5.31 6.21 11.09
N THR A 169 4.88 4.95 11.07
CA THR A 169 3.64 4.53 11.74
C THR A 169 3.83 3.18 12.40
N GLU A 170 5.01 2.95 12.98
CA GLU A 170 5.15 2.04 14.12
C GLU A 170 5.07 2.88 15.39
N GLN A 171 4.28 2.41 16.36
CA GLN A 171 3.91 3.03 17.63
C GLN A 171 2.68 3.95 17.61
N ILE A 172 1.50 3.35 17.40
CA ILE A 172 0.37 3.67 18.29
C ILE A 172 0.01 2.38 19.03
N SER A 173 0.83 2.06 20.02
CA SER A 173 0.43 1.16 21.09
C SER A 173 -0.52 1.95 22.00
N PRO A 174 -1.75 1.48 22.29
CA PRO A 174 -2.54 2.06 23.36
C PRO A 174 -2.01 1.46 24.67
N SER A 175 -0.95 2.03 25.25
CA SER A 175 -0.72 1.83 26.68
C SER A 175 -1.53 2.88 27.43
N SER A 176 -2.74 2.47 27.82
CA SER A 176 -3.47 3.09 28.91
C SER A 176 -2.53 3.22 30.11
N LYS A 177 -2.22 4.45 30.51
CA LYS A 177 -1.88 4.73 31.90
C LYS A 177 -3.20 4.62 32.68
N ASP A 178 -3.51 3.43 33.17
CA ASP A 178 -4.38 3.33 34.33
C ASP A 178 -3.56 3.80 35.54
N SER A 179 -3.81 5.04 35.92
CA SER A 179 -3.46 5.58 37.23
C SER A 179 -4.73 5.63 38.06
N SER A 180 -5.02 4.56 38.80
CA SER A 180 -5.96 4.60 39.92
C SER A 180 -5.80 3.33 40.77
N ASP A 181 -4.95 3.42 41.79
CA ASP A 181 -5.17 2.73 43.06
C ASP A 181 -4.97 3.79 44.15
N GLN A 182 -6.05 4.49 44.49
CA GLN A 182 -6.17 5.16 45.78
C GLN A 182 -6.74 4.13 46.76
N ASP A 183 -5.86 3.46 47.48
CA ASP A 183 -6.21 2.84 48.75
C ASP A 183 -6.33 3.94 49.81
N THR A 184 -7.52 4.48 50.01
CA THR A 184 -7.88 5.12 51.28
C THR A 184 -8.49 4.07 52.20
N ALA A 185 -7.62 3.21 52.74
CA ALA A 185 -7.95 2.38 53.88
C ALA A 185 -8.14 3.28 55.11
N ASN A 186 -9.40 3.50 55.44
CA ASN A 186 -9.86 3.95 56.74
C ASN A 186 -9.28 3.02 57.81
N THR A 187 -8.49 3.53 58.75
CA THR A 187 -8.15 2.80 59.98
C THR A 187 -8.39 3.73 61.15
N GLU A 188 -9.44 3.38 61.89
CA GLU A 188 -9.72 3.79 63.26
C GLU A 188 -8.46 3.72 64.12
N GLN A 189 -8.19 4.75 64.93
CA GLN A 189 -7.63 4.56 66.27
C GLN A 189 -7.73 5.84 67.12
N THR A 190 -8.50 5.69 68.20
CA THR A 190 -8.48 6.41 69.50
C THR A 190 -8.82 7.89 69.56
#